data_AF-A0A6H9GHW6-F1
#
_entry.id   AF-A0A6H9GHW6-F1
#
_cell.length_a   1.000
_cell.length_b   1.000
_cell.length_c   1.000
_cell.angle_alpha   90.00
_cell.angle_beta   90.00
_cell.angle_gamma   90.00
#
_symmetry.space_group_name_H-M   'P 1'
#
loop_
_entity.id
_entity.type
_entity.pdbx_description
1 polymer ?
#
loop_
_entity_poly.entity_id
_entity_poly.type
_entity_poly.pdbx_seq_one_letter_code
_entity_poly.pdbx_strand_id
1 'polypeptide(L)' 'MLLLQLSSGNLDALVAVKYLDEGVDIPQVSQGIILAADASPRQFIQRRGRILRAAVAKKGTLIDVFPP' A
#
# COMPACT_ATOMS: atom_id res chain seq x y z
N MET A 1 3.76 3.57 -15.37
CA MET A 1 2.85 4.68 -15.76
C MET A 1 1.93 5.08 -14.61
N LEU A 2 1.07 4.18 -14.08
CA LEU A 2 0.12 4.51 -13.00
C LEU A 2 0.78 5.04 -11.71
N LEU A 3 1.90 4.46 -11.27
CA LEU A 3 2.62 4.93 -10.08
C LEU A 3 3.19 6.34 -10.25
N LEU A 4 3.58 6.73 -11.47
CA LEU A 4 4.04 8.09 -11.76
C LEU A 4 2.87 9.08 -11.71
N GLN A 5 1.70 8.69 -12.19
CA GLN A 5 0.50 9.53 -12.10
C GLN A 5 0.05 9.69 -10.63
N LEU A 6 0.13 8.63 -9.83
CA LEU A 6 -0.12 8.69 -8.39
C LEU A 6 0.90 9.60 -7.69
N SER A 7 2.19 9.46 -7.99
CA SER A 7 3.24 10.29 -7.40
C SER A 7 3.17 11.77 -7.83
N SER A 8 2.63 12.07 -9.00
CA SER A 8 2.46 13.44 -9.51
C SER A 8 1.13 14.08 -9.10
N GLY A 9 0.28 13.36 -8.37
CA GLY A 9 -1.04 13.84 -7.95
C GLY A 9 -2.09 13.87 -9.07
N ASN A 10 -1.80 13.25 -10.22
CA ASN A 10 -2.77 13.09 -11.31
C ASN A 10 -3.77 11.95 -11.06
N LEU A 11 -3.49 11.09 -10.08
CA LEU A 11 -4.40 10.09 -9.54
C LEU A 11 -4.47 10.26 -8.03
N ASP A 12 -5.68 10.28 -7.49
CA ASP A 12 -5.90 10.38 -6.04
C ASP A 12 -5.71 9.04 -5.32
N ALA A 13 -6.00 7.93 -6.02
CA ALA A 13 -5.91 6.58 -5.47
C ALA A 13 -5.57 5.55 -6.54
N LEU A 14 -4.97 4.44 -6.11
CA LEU A 14 -4.69 3.28 -6.95
C LEU A 14 -5.13 2.02 -6.21
N VAL A 15 -5.93 1.19 -6.87
CA VAL A 15 -6.32 -0.14 -6.37
C VAL A 15 -5.49 -1.18 -7.09
N ALA A 16 -4.89 -2.10 -6.33
CA ALA A 16 -4.09 -3.19 -6.88
C ALA A 16 -4.45 -4.51 -6.20
N VAL A 17 -4.47 -5.58 -6.98
CA VAL A 17 -4.72 -6.95 -6.51
C VAL A 17 -3.43 -7.74 -6.72
N LYS A 18 -2.88 -8.36 -5.66
CA LYS A 18 -1.63 -9.16 -5.64
C LYS A 18 -0.31 -8.45 -5.95
N TYR A 19 -0.29 -7.45 -6.83
CA TYR A 19 0.95 -6.92 -7.45
C TYR A 19 1.85 -6.07 -6.53
N LEU A 20 1.36 -5.64 -5.36
CA LEU A 20 2.16 -4.87 -4.41
C LEU A 20 3.21 -5.72 -3.66
N ASP A 21 3.16 -7.05 -3.80
CA ASP A 21 4.10 -7.96 -3.13
C ASP A 21 5.35 -8.29 -3.98
N GLU A 22 5.26 -8.19 -5.32
CA GLU A 22 6.31 -8.62 -6.27
C GLU A 22 7.48 -7.63 -6.44
N GLY A 23 7.75 -6.75 -5.47
CA GLY A 23 8.93 -5.86 -5.59
C GLY A 23 8.63 -4.43 -6.04
N VAL A 24 7.36 -4.05 -6.21
CA VAL A 24 7.00 -2.70 -6.64
C VAL A 24 7.28 -1.66 -5.53
N ASP A 25 8.03 -0.63 -5.86
CA ASP A 25 8.22 0.55 -5.01
C ASP A 25 6.95 1.43 -5.08
N ILE A 26 6.24 1.47 -3.96
CA ILE A 26 5.05 2.29 -3.81
C ILE A 26 5.51 3.74 -3.59
N PRO A 27 5.03 4.70 -4.39
CA PRO A 27 5.34 6.11 -4.19
C PRO A 27 4.79 6.60 -2.85
N GLN A 28 5.18 7.81 -2.44
CA GLN A 28 4.72 8.37 -1.18
C GLN A 28 3.19 8.50 -1.14
N VAL A 29 2.55 7.74 -0.25
CA VAL A 29 1.11 7.82 0.02
C VAL A 29 0.87 8.18 1.49
N SER A 30 -0.13 9.03 1.73
CA SER A 30 -0.56 9.41 3.08
C SER A 30 -1.44 8.33 3.73
N GLN A 31 -2.11 7.51 2.92
CA GLN A 31 -3.02 6.47 3.38
C GLN A 31 -2.86 5.19 2.56
N GLY A 32 -2.97 4.05 3.23
CA GLY A 32 -3.06 2.73 2.61
C GLY A 32 -4.23 1.93 3.19
N ILE A 33 -4.93 1.19 2.34
CA ILE A 33 -6.01 0.29 2.74
C ILE A 33 -5.66 -1.11 2.25
N ILE A 34 -5.62 -2.08 3.16
CA ILE A 34 -5.42 -3.48 2.84
C ILE A 34 -6.75 -4.20 3.04
N LEU A 35 -7.33 -4.66 1.93
CA LEU A 35 -8.47 -5.57 1.92
C LEU A 35 -7.90 -6.98 1.72
N ALA A 36 -7.73 -7.75 2.80
CA ALA A 36 -7.20 -9.11 2.72
C ALA A 36 -8.10 -10.07 3.51
N ALA A 37 -8.56 -11.13 2.83
CA ALA A 37 -9.35 -12.18 3.47
C ALA A 37 -8.45 -13.23 4.16
N ASP A 38 -7.29 -13.55 3.58
CA ASP A 38 -6.34 -14.51 4.14
C ASP A 38 -4.93 -14.25 3.60
N ALA A 39 -4.01 -13.82 4.46
CA ALA A 39 -2.58 -13.80 4.15
C ALA A 39 -1.81 -14.30 5.35
N SER A 40 -0.81 -15.16 5.13
CA SER A 40 0.06 -15.62 6.20
C SER A 40 0.64 -14.43 7.00
N PRO A 41 0.82 -14.53 8.32
CA PRO A 41 1.31 -13.43 9.16
C PRO A 41 2.60 -12.77 8.63
N ARG A 42 3.46 -13.59 8.02
CA ARG A 42 4.72 -13.12 7.41
C ARG A 42 4.48 -12.21 6.20
N GLN A 43 3.58 -12.58 5.29
CA GLN A 43 3.26 -11.74 4.12
C GLN A 43 2.57 -10.45 4.55
N PHE A 44 1.70 -10.52 5.55
CA PHE A 44 1.04 -9.35 6.13
C PHE A 44 2.05 -8.32 6.66
N ILE A 45 3.02 -8.73 7.48
CA ILE A 45 4.07 -7.85 8.00
C ILE A 45 4.91 -7.24 6.87
N GLN A 46 5.29 -8.03 5.86
CA GLN A 46 6.11 -7.56 4.74
C GLN A 46 5.39 -6.54 3.87
N ARG A 47 4.10 -6.76 3.57
CA ARG A 47 3.28 -5.84 2.76
C ARG A 47 3.10 -4.50 3.47
N ARG A 48 2.82 -4.52 4.78
CA ARG A 48 2.76 -3.29 5.61
C ARG A 48 4.10 -2.54 5.59
N GLY A 49 5.22 -3.25 5.68
CA GLY A 49 6.55 -2.66 5.60
C GLY A 49 6.88 -1.99 4.26
N ARG A 50 6.27 -2.42 3.14
CA ARG A 50 6.40 -1.75 1.83
C ARG A 50 5.59 -0.45 1.78
N ILE A 51 4.37 -0.48 2.31
CA ILE A 51 3.46 0.69 2.31
C ILE A 51 3.95 1.77 3.30
N LEU A 52 4.34 1.38 4.51
CA LEU A 52 4.72 2.31 5.57
C LEU A 52 6.09 2.98 5.35
N ARG A 53 7.01 2.33 4.61
CA ARG A 53 8.30 2.95 4.26
C ARG A 53 8.14 4.21 3.41
N ALA A 54 7.08 4.29 2.62
CA ALA A 54 6.76 5.48 1.86
C ALA A 54 6.38 6.66 2.79
N ALA A 55 5.74 6.40 3.93
CA ALA A 55 5.24 7.45 4.82
C ALA A 55 6.32 8.13 5.72
N VAL A 56 7.61 7.83 5.60
CA VAL A 56 8.63 8.32 6.56
C VAL A 56 8.70 9.85 6.67
N ALA A 57 8.30 10.60 5.64
CA ALA A 57 8.29 12.08 5.69
C ALA A 57 6.98 12.70 6.22
N LYS A 58 5.87 11.95 6.33
CA LYS A 58 4.54 12.45 6.76
C LYS A 58 3.75 11.35 7.48
N LYS A 59 3.05 11.68 8.58
CA LYS A 59 2.17 10.72 9.28
C LYS A 59 1.27 9.97 8.28
N GLY A 60 1.52 8.67 8.12
CA GLY A 60 0.73 7.78 7.27
C GLY A 60 -0.29 6.98 8.08
N THR A 61 -1.44 6.70 7.50
CA THR A 61 -2.46 5.81 8.09
C THR A 61 -2.55 4.53 7.28
N LEU A 62 -2.54 3.38 7.95
CA LEU A 62 -2.76 2.08 7.33
C LEU A 62 -3.98 1.43 7.96
N ILE A 63 -4.97 1.09 7.13
CA ILE A 63 -6.22 0.47 7.55
C ILE A 63 -6.23 -0.96 7.03
N ASP A 64 -6.29 -1.92 7.95
CA ASP A 64 -6.46 -3.33 7.64
C ASP A 64 -7.94 -3.68 7.80
N VAL A 65 -8.59 -4.11 6.72
CA VAL A 65 -10.00 -4.53 6.73
C VAL A 65 -10.04 -6.05 6.72
N PHE A 66 -10.48 -6.62 7.84
CA PHE A 66 -10.72 -8.05 7.99
C PHE A 66 -12.21 -8.31 7.75
N PRO A 67 -12.58 -9.09 6.72
CA PRO A 67 -13.94 -9.57 6.61
C PRO A 67 -14.28 -10.47 7.82
N PRO A 68 -15.55 -10.52 8.24
CA PRO A 68 -16.00 -11.36 9.35
C PRO A 68 -15.85 -12.86 9.06
#